data_AF-A0A098VPP6-F1
#
_entry.id   AF-A0A098VPP6-F1
#
_cell.length_a   1.000
_cell.length_b   1.000
_cell.length_c   1.000
_cell.angle_alpha   90.00
_cell.angle_beta   90.00
_cell.angle_gamma   90.00
#
_symmetry.space_group_name_H-M   'P 1'
#
loop_
_entity.id
_entity.type
_entity.pdbx_description
1 polymer ?
#
loop_
_entity_poly.entity_id
_entity_poly.type
_entity_poly.pdbx_seq_one_letter_code
_entity_poly.pdbx_strand_id
1 'polypeptide(L)'
;MPISVTLQRSLDDAIAAENFYEAHQIYLTIINRLIKQASYDEAATVISQGAKWLFESGQSKSALDLASKLFEMLKEPWLDVEYAERIKTVLSTLPLNHSGVRALVAQLFK
;
A
#
# COMPACT_ATOMS: atom_id res chain seq x y z
N MET A 1 -3.75 16.64 7.47
CA MET A 1 -4.98 17.00 6.72
C MET A 1 -5.51 15.70 6.15
N PRO A 2 -6.78 15.35 6.33
CA PRO A 2 -7.32 14.12 5.75
C PRO A 2 -7.17 14.13 4.22
N ILE A 3 -7.20 12.95 3.61
CA ILE A 3 -7.29 12.81 2.15
C ILE A 3 -8.41 13.72 1.64
N SER A 4 -8.14 14.51 0.60
CA SER A 4 -9.17 15.40 0.05
C SER A 4 -10.35 14.55 -0.43
N VAL A 5 -11.57 14.97 -0.09
CA VAL A 5 -12.81 14.32 -0.54
C VAL A 5 -12.82 14.13 -2.07
N THR A 6 -12.21 15.06 -2.81
CA THR A 6 -12.05 14.95 -4.26
C THR A 6 -11.16 13.78 -4.68
N LEU A 7 -10.03 13.56 -4.00
CA LEU A 7 -9.13 12.44 -4.32
C LEU A 7 -9.75 11.10 -3.96
N GLN A 8 -10.47 11.03 -2.83
CA GLN A 8 -11.20 9.82 -2.44
C GLN A 8 -12.26 9.48 -3.50
N ARG A 9 -13.05 10.47 -3.92
CA ARG A 9 -14.07 10.26 -4.95
C ARG A 9 -13.47 9.82 -6.28
N SER A 10 -12.38 10.44 -6.73
CA SER A 10 -11.69 10.04 -7.96
C SER A 10 -11.17 8.59 -7.88
N LEU A 11 -10.69 8.17 -6.71
CA LEU A 11 -10.28 6.78 -6.49
C LEU A 11 -11.48 5.84 -6.59
N ASP A 12 -12.59 6.17 -5.93
CA ASP A 12 -13.81 5.37 -5.93
C ASP A 12 -14.37 5.23 -7.35
N ASP A 13 -14.38 6.32 -8.13
CA ASP A 13 -14.80 6.33 -9.53
C ASP A 13 -13.89 5.45 -10.41
N ALA A 14 -12.57 5.52 -10.21
CA ALA A 14 -11.60 4.69 -10.94
C ALA A 14 -11.74 3.20 -10.59
N ILE A 15 -11.99 2.87 -9.32
CA ILE A 15 -12.24 1.50 -8.85
C ILE A 15 -13.54 0.97 -9.45
N ALA A 16 -14.62 1.76 -9.40
CA ALA A 16 -15.92 1.37 -9.95
C ALA A 16 -15.88 1.15 -11.47
N ALA A 17 -15.04 1.90 -12.17
CA ALA A 17 -14.80 1.75 -13.61
C ALA A 17 -13.76 0.67 -13.96
N GLU A 18 -13.21 -0.05 -12.97
CA GLU A 18 -12.11 -1.00 -13.14
C GLU A 18 -10.89 -0.40 -13.89
N ASN A 19 -10.69 0.91 -13.77
CA ASN A 19 -9.55 1.60 -14.35
C ASN A 19 -8.33 1.43 -13.44
N PHE A 20 -7.71 0.24 -13.51
CA PHE A 20 -6.62 -0.16 -12.62
C PHE A 20 -5.40 0.76 -12.67
N TYR A 21 -5.06 1.27 -13.87
CA TYR A 21 -3.94 2.19 -14.02
C TYR A 21 -4.21 3.49 -13.27
N GLU A 22 -5.38 4.10 -13.50
CA GLU A 22 -5.77 5.35 -12.85
C GLU A 22 -5.87 5.17 -11.33
N ALA A 23 -6.54 4.11 -10.88
CA ALA A 23 -6.66 3.79 -9.46
C ALA A 23 -5.27 3.63 -8.81
N HIS A 24 -4.34 2.92 -9.46
CA HIS A 24 -2.96 2.77 -8.97
C HIS A 24 -2.24 4.13 -8.86
N GLN A 25 -2.36 5.02 -9.84
CA GLN A 25 -1.75 6.36 -9.78
C GLN A 25 -2.35 7.23 -8.67
N ILE A 26 -3.66 7.14 -8.46
CA ILE A 26 -4.34 7.86 -7.38
C ILE A 26 -3.92 7.30 -6.02
N TYR A 27 -3.82 5.97 -5.86
CA TYR A 27 -3.27 5.34 -4.66
C TYR A 27 -1.86 5.88 -4.36
N LEU A 28 -0.94 5.88 -5.32
CA LEU A 28 0.42 6.40 -5.13
C LEU A 28 0.41 7.87 -4.69
N THR A 29 -0.47 8.68 -5.28
CA THR A 29 -0.61 10.11 -4.93
C THR A 29 -1.06 10.27 -3.48
N ILE A 30 -2.06 9.51 -3.05
CA ILE A 30 -2.57 9.52 -1.67
C ILE A 30 -1.48 9.07 -0.69
N ILE A 31 -0.83 7.94 -0.97
CA ILE A 31 0.20 7.36 -0.11
C ILE A 31 1.38 8.32 0.07
N ASN A 32 1.90 8.88 -1.03
CA ASN A 32 3.01 9.84 -0.98
C ASN A 32 2.63 11.09 -0.17
N ARG A 33 1.38 11.53 -0.24
CA ARG A 33 0.89 12.65 0.58
C ARG A 33 0.86 12.27 2.06
N LEU A 34 0.35 11.10 2.41
CA LEU A 34 0.27 10.63 3.80
C LEU A 34 1.66 10.46 4.42
N ILE A 35 2.60 9.88 3.67
CA ILE A 35 4.01 9.74 4.09
C ILE A 35 4.64 11.11 4.36
N LYS A 36 4.44 12.09 3.47
CA LYS A 36 4.93 13.47 3.68
C LYS A 36 4.33 14.15 4.91
N GLN A 37 3.18 13.70 5.38
CA GLN A 37 2.52 14.19 6.59
C GLN A 37 2.83 13.35 7.84
N ALA A 38 3.76 12.40 7.75
CA ALA A 38 4.04 11.42 8.79
C ALA A 38 2.79 10.64 9.26
N SER A 39 1.77 10.54 8.42
CA SER A 39 0.51 9.83 8.69
C SER A 39 0.65 8.36 8.29
N TYR A 40 1.61 7.68 8.92
CA TYR A 40 2.04 6.34 8.50
C TYR A 40 0.92 5.31 8.67
N ASP A 41 0.15 5.34 9.76
CA ASP A 41 -0.97 4.41 10.00
C ASP A 41 -2.02 4.47 8.87
N GLU A 42 -2.38 5.68 8.45
CA GLU A 42 -3.30 5.88 7.32
C GLU A 42 -2.67 5.40 6.02
N ALA A 43 -1.39 5.71 5.78
CA ALA A 43 -0.68 5.24 4.58
C ALA A 43 -0.66 3.70 4.51
N ALA A 44 -0.39 3.04 5.64
CA ALA A 44 -0.38 1.59 5.72
C ALA A 44 -1.75 0.98 5.42
N THR A 45 -2.82 1.59 5.94
CA THR A 45 -4.20 1.17 5.65
C THR A 45 -4.53 1.30 4.16
N VAL A 46 -4.22 2.45 3.56
CA VAL A 46 -4.46 2.71 2.13
C VAL A 46 -3.67 1.75 1.24
N ILE A 47 -2.39 1.52 1.55
CA ILE A 47 -1.56 0.54 0.83
C ILE A 47 -2.16 -0.86 0.91
N SER A 48 -2.57 -1.28 2.11
CA SER A 48 -3.14 -2.63 2.33
C SER A 48 -4.38 -2.84 1.48
N GLN A 49 -5.30 -1.87 1.54
CA GLN A 49 -6.56 -1.91 0.80
C GLN A 49 -6.30 -1.94 -0.71
N GLY A 50 -5.46 -1.03 -1.22
CA GLY A 50 -5.15 -0.92 -2.64
C GLY A 50 -4.39 -2.13 -3.17
N ALA A 51 -3.39 -2.63 -2.44
CA ALA A 51 -2.63 -3.80 -2.85
C ALA A 51 -3.52 -5.05 -2.87
N LYS A 52 -4.38 -5.24 -1.86
CA LYS A 52 -5.34 -6.35 -1.84
C LYS A 52 -6.27 -6.30 -3.04
N TRP A 53 -6.91 -5.15 -3.29
CA TRP A 53 -7.82 -4.98 -4.43
C TRP A 53 -7.12 -5.25 -5.76
N LEU A 54 -5.92 -4.68 -5.98
CA LEU A 54 -5.14 -4.92 -7.20
C LEU A 54 -4.76 -6.39 -7.36
N PHE A 55 -4.40 -7.10 -6.29
CA PHE A 55 -4.13 -8.54 -6.37
C PHE A 55 -5.38 -9.34 -6.74
N GLU A 56 -6.52 -9.05 -6.11
CA GLU A 56 -7.81 -9.71 -6.38
C GLU A 56 -8.26 -9.46 -7.83
N SER A 57 -7.91 -8.31 -8.40
CA SER A 57 -8.13 -7.96 -9.81
C SER A 57 -7.04 -8.46 -10.79
N GLY A 58 -6.09 -9.28 -10.33
CA GLY A 58 -5.01 -9.83 -11.16
C GLY A 58 -3.88 -8.84 -11.52
N GLN A 59 -3.91 -7.62 -11.01
CA GLN A 59 -2.94 -6.54 -11.23
C GLN A 59 -1.72 -6.67 -10.30
N SER A 60 -1.08 -7.84 -10.33
CA SER A 60 0.00 -8.20 -9.39
C SER A 60 1.18 -7.22 -9.41
N LYS A 61 1.51 -6.63 -10.57
CA LYS A 61 2.61 -5.66 -10.67
C LYS A 61 2.31 -4.37 -9.90
N SER A 62 1.11 -3.79 -10.09
CA SER A 62 0.69 -2.59 -9.37
C SER A 62 0.50 -2.86 -7.88
N ALA A 63 -0.02 -4.05 -7.52
CA ALA A 63 -0.15 -4.46 -6.13
C ALA A 63 1.22 -4.56 -5.42
N LEU A 64 2.23 -5.14 -6.09
CA LEU A 64 3.59 -5.22 -5.58
C LEU A 64 4.24 -3.84 -5.44
N ASP A 65 3.98 -2.93 -6.37
CA ASP A 65 4.48 -1.56 -6.29
C ASP A 65 3.94 -0.85 -5.03
N LEU A 66 2.63 -0.97 -4.76
CA LEU A 66 2.05 -0.45 -3.52
C LEU A 66 2.64 -1.13 -2.27
N ALA A 67 2.76 -2.46 -2.26
CA ALA A 67 3.36 -3.19 -1.15
C ALA A 67 4.83 -2.78 -0.90
N SER A 68 5.58 -2.46 -1.95
CA SER A 68 6.96 -1.97 -1.86
C SER A 68 7.06 -0.62 -1.16
N LYS A 69 6.05 0.25 -1.29
CA LYS A 69 5.99 1.52 -0.54
C LYS A 69 5.89 1.29 0.97
N LEU A 70 5.19 0.24 1.40
CA LEU A 70 5.12 -0.15 2.81
C LEU A 70 6.49 -0.59 3.33
N PHE A 71 7.27 -1.30 2.50
CA PHE A 71 8.63 -1.70 2.83
C PHE A 71 9.60 -0.52 2.89
N GLU A 72 9.42 0.48 2.03
CA GLU A 72 10.20 1.73 2.10
C GLU A 72 9.95 2.46 3.43
N MET A 73 8.70 2.52 3.89
CA MET A 73 8.36 3.13 5.19
C MET A 73 9.04 2.44 6.38
N LEU A 74 9.25 1.12 6.32
CA LEU A 74 9.94 0.36 7.37
C LEU A 74 11.42 0.72 7.55
N LYS A 75 12.03 1.36 6.55
CA LYS A 75 13.43 1.77 6.61
C LYS A 75 13.62 3.10 7.33
N GLU A 76 12.52 3.76 7.70
CA GLU A 76 12.61 5.06 8.35
C GLU A 76 13.10 4.92 9.80
N PRO A 77 14.14 5.66 10.20
CA PRO A 77 14.85 5.44 11.48
C PRO A 77 14.03 5.80 12.72
N TRP A 78 12.89 6.48 12.56
CA TRP A 78 12.00 6.87 13.66
C TRP A 78 10.82 5.91 13.86
N LEU A 79 10.71 4.86 13.05
CA LEU A 79 9.66 3.85 13.23
C LEU A 79 9.98 2.97 14.44
N ASP A 80 9.02 2.83 15.35
CA ASP A 80 9.17 1.91 16.47
C ASP A 80 8.96 0.44 16.03
N VAL A 81 9.39 -0.48 16.90
CA VAL A 81 9.32 -1.93 16.66
C VAL A 81 7.86 -2.42 16.55
N GLU A 82 6.95 -1.82 17.30
CA GLU A 82 5.53 -2.21 17.32
C GLU A 82 4.87 -1.91 15.97
N TYR A 83 5.18 -0.74 15.41
CA TYR A 83 4.73 -0.30 14.10
C TYR A 83 5.33 -1.18 12.99
N ALA A 84 6.59 -1.58 13.13
CA ALA A 84 7.21 -2.53 12.21
C ALA A 84 6.49 -3.90 12.19
N GLU A 85 6.12 -4.43 13.35
CA GLU A 85 5.36 -5.68 13.47
C GLU A 85 3.94 -5.57 12.90
N ARG A 86 3.28 -4.41 13.07
CA ARG A 86 1.98 -4.13 12.43
C ARG A 86 2.08 -4.16 10.91
N ILE A 87 3.11 -3.55 10.33
CA ILE A 87 3.35 -3.60 8.89
C ILE A 87 3.63 -5.04 8.41
N LYS A 88 4.46 -5.81 9.13
CA LYS A 88 4.72 -7.21 8.78
C LYS A 88 3.44 -8.04 8.78
N THR A 89 2.58 -7.82 9.77
CA THR A 89 1.27 -8.46 9.86
C THR A 89 0.44 -8.13 8.64
N VAL A 90 0.32 -6.85 8.28
CA VAL A 90 -0.38 -6.40 7.07
C VAL A 90 0.15 -7.09 5.81
N LEU A 91 1.47 -7.11 5.59
CA LEU A 91 2.07 -7.73 4.41
C LEU A 91 1.81 -9.23 4.34
N SER A 92 1.72 -9.90 5.49
CA SER A 92 1.37 -11.32 5.54
C SER A 92 -0.07 -11.62 5.13
N THR A 93 -0.97 -10.62 5.19
CA THR A 93 -2.37 -10.77 4.76
C THR A 93 -2.56 -10.61 3.25
N LEU A 94 -1.59 -10.02 2.54
CA LEU A 94 -1.62 -9.95 1.08
C LEU A 94 -1.48 -11.36 0.51
N PRO A 95 -2.08 -11.68 -0.64
CA PRO A 95 -2.01 -13.03 -1.21
C PRO A 95 -0.55 -13.42 -1.53
N LEU A 96 0.06 -14.16 -0.59
CA LEU A 96 1.45 -14.63 -0.58
C LEU A 96 1.78 -15.65 -1.69
N ASN A 97 0.81 -15.98 -2.54
CA ASN A 97 0.98 -16.90 -3.66
C ASN A 97 1.75 -16.29 -4.83
N HIS A 98 1.95 -14.97 -4.83
CA HIS A 98 2.79 -14.30 -5.80
C HIS A 98 4.26 -14.27 -5.33
N SER A 99 5.19 -14.74 -6.19
CA SER A 99 6.63 -14.83 -5.90
C SER A 99 7.23 -13.50 -5.43
N GLY A 100 6.72 -12.38 -5.96
CA GLY A 100 7.13 -11.03 -5.54
C GLY A 100 6.79 -10.69 -4.09
N VAL A 101 5.62 -11.12 -3.56
CA VAL A 101 5.26 -10.84 -2.17
C VAL A 101 6.13 -11.69 -1.24
N ARG A 102 6.41 -12.94 -1.61
CA ARG A 102 7.35 -13.79 -0.85
C ARG A 102 8.76 -13.18 -0.80
N ALA A 103 9.24 -12.64 -1.92
CA ALA A 103 10.54 -11.98 -1.96
C ALA A 103 10.58 -10.71 -1.09
N LEU A 104 9.47 -9.98 -1.02
CA LEU A 104 9.31 -8.78 -0.19
C LEU A 104 9.26 -9.16 1.30
N VAL A 105 8.47 -10.17 1.65
CA VAL A 105 8.38 -10.71 3.01
C VAL A 105 9.71 -11.31 3.47
N ALA A 106 10.42 -12.04 2.61
CA ALA A 106 11.74 -12.57 2.94
C ALA A 106 12.78 -11.46 3.20
N GLN A 107 12.61 -10.27 2.63
CA GLN A 107 13.46 -9.11 2.95
C GLN A 107 13.12 -8.47 4.30
N LEU A 108 11.90 -8.65 4.83
CA LEU A 108 11.48 -8.11 6.13
C LEU A 108 12.02 -8.87 7.34
N PHE A 109 12.33 -10.16 7.15
CA PHE A 109 12.74 -11.07 8.22
C PHE A 109 14.25 -11.39 8.17
N LYS A 110 15.02 -10.60 7.41
CA LYS A 110 16.50 -10.60 7.45
C LYS A 110 16.99 -9.56 8.44
#